data_AF-A0A433S454-F1
#
_entry.id   AF-A0A433S454-F1
#
_cell.length_a   1.000
_cell.length_b   1.000
_cell.length_c   1.000
_cell.angle_alpha   90.00
_cell.angle_beta   90.00
_cell.angle_gamma   90.00
#
_symmetry.space_group_name_H-M   'P 1'
#
loop_
_entity.id
_entity.type
_entity.pdbx_description
1 polymer ?
#
loop_
_entity_poly.entity_id
_entity_poly.type
_entity_poly.pdbx_seq_one_letter_code
_entity_poly.pdbx_strand_id
1 'polypeptide(L)' 'MAYMTAVKSDAKPAGSLFHSIAAPFTSFWNLLVAIGENHPINATIQKLNDTPDAELAARGTSREQEIRRIFAGRMVL' A
#
# COMPACT_ATOMS: atom_id res chain seq x y z
N MET A 1 -28.09 -50.12 -16.08
CA MET A 1 -29.39 -49.44 -15.93
C MET A 1 -29.22 -48.31 -14.94
N ALA A 2 -29.51 -47.07 -15.36
CA ALA A 2 -29.91 -45.92 -14.53
C ALA A 2 -28.92 -45.32 -13.51
N TYR A 3 -28.75 -44.01 -13.35
CA TYR A 3 -28.64 -42.81 -14.20
C TYR A 3 -28.02 -41.75 -13.28
N MET A 4 -27.34 -40.76 -13.87
CA MET A 4 -26.71 -39.63 -13.20
C MET A 4 -27.65 -38.92 -12.22
N THR A 5 -27.09 -38.40 -11.13
CA THR A 5 -27.25 -36.98 -10.80
C THR A 5 -25.94 -36.46 -10.23
N ALA A 6 -25.05 -36.03 -11.13
CA ALA A 6 -24.10 -34.99 -10.78
C ALA A 6 -24.93 -33.77 -10.40
N VAL A 7 -25.05 -33.50 -9.09
CA VAL A 7 -25.55 -32.23 -8.59
C VAL A 7 -24.55 -31.18 -9.06
N LYS A 8 -24.84 -30.52 -10.18
CA LYS A 8 -24.23 -29.22 -10.46
C LYS A 8 -24.74 -28.32 -9.35
N SER A 9 -23.88 -28.00 -8.41
CA SER A 9 -24.12 -26.89 -7.49
C SER A 9 -24.07 -25.61 -8.33
N ASP A 10 -25.20 -25.25 -8.94
CA ASP A 10 -25.46 -23.91 -9.45
C ASP A 10 -25.64 -22.96 -8.26
N ALA A 11 -24.63 -22.88 -7.40
CA ALA A 11 -24.47 -21.74 -6.53
C ALA A 11 -24.06 -20.57 -7.43
N LYS A 12 -25.06 -19.90 -8.02
CA LYS A 12 -24.87 -18.54 -8.56
C LYS A 12 -24.08 -17.76 -7.51
N PRO A 13 -22.99 -17.07 -7.86
CA PRO A 13 -22.22 -16.34 -6.87
C PRO A 13 -23.15 -15.29 -6.27
N ALA A 14 -23.52 -15.48 -5.00
CA ALA A 14 -24.27 -14.51 -4.21
C ALA A 14 -23.40 -13.28 -3.84
N GLY A 15 -22.40 -12.97 -4.67
CA GLY A 15 -21.51 -11.82 -4.57
C GLY A 15 -21.87 -10.69 -5.54
N SER A 16 -23.07 -10.68 -6.14
CA SER A 16 -23.33 -9.81 -7.31
C SER A 16 -23.99 -8.46 -7.03
N LEU A 17 -24.64 -8.22 -5.88
CA LEU A 17 -25.28 -6.91 -5.59
C LEU A 17 -24.48 -6.07 -4.61
N PHE A 18 -24.03 -6.68 -3.52
CA PHE A 18 -23.18 -6.00 -2.54
C PHE A 18 -21.83 -5.59 -3.15
N HIS A 19 -21.24 -6.40 -4.03
CA HIS A 19 -20.02 -6.02 -4.75
C HIS A 19 -20.25 -4.82 -5.68
N SER A 20 -21.38 -4.78 -6.39
CA SER A 20 -21.70 -3.66 -7.30
C SER A 20 -21.97 -2.34 -6.55
N ILE A 21 -22.59 -2.40 -5.37
CA ILE A 21 -22.82 -1.21 -4.53
C ILE A 21 -21.51 -0.76 -3.84
N ALA A 22 -20.65 -1.71 -3.46
CA ALA A 22 -19.37 -1.41 -2.83
C ALA A 22 -18.29 -0.94 -3.84
N ALA A 23 -18.42 -1.31 -5.12
CA ALA A 23 -17.46 -0.99 -6.19
C ALA A 23 -16.95 0.47 -6.20
N PRO A 24 -17.80 1.52 -6.13
CA PRO A 24 -17.31 2.89 -6.11
C PRO A 24 -16.48 3.21 -4.85
N PHE A 25 -16.85 2.67 -3.69
CA PHE A 25 -16.12 2.88 -2.44
C PHE A 25 -14.79 2.15 -2.43
N THR A 26 -14.74 0.90 -2.93
CA THR A 26 -13.49 0.15 -3.07
C THR A 26 -12.55 0.82 -4.06
N SER A 27 -13.07 1.34 -5.18
CA SER A 27 -12.25 2.06 -6.16
C SER A 27 -11.73 3.39 -5.62
N PHE A 28 -12.57 4.13 -4.89
CA PHE A 28 -12.14 5.35 -4.20
C PHE A 28 -11.08 5.05 -3.14
N TRP A 29 -11.27 3.99 -2.36
CA TRP A 29 -10.26 3.55 -1.39
C TRP A 29 -8.94 3.18 -2.07
N ASN A 30 -8.98 2.40 -3.15
CA ASN A 30 -7.80 2.05 -3.93
C ASN A 30 -7.09 3.29 -4.51
N LEU A 31 -7.84 4.32 -4.90
CA LEU A 31 -7.27 5.60 -5.32
C LEU A 31 -6.52 6.29 -4.16
N LEU A 32 -7.11 6.34 -2.96
CA LEU A 32 -6.45 6.89 -1.78
C LEU A 32 -5.18 6.10 -1.43
N VAL A 33 -5.24 4.77 -1.53
CA VAL A 33 -4.08 3.89 -1.34
C VAL A 33 -3.00 4.20 -2.38
N ALA A 34 -3.35 4.32 -3.66
CA ALA A 34 -2.39 4.63 -4.73
C ALA A 34 -1.73 6.01 -4.54
N ILE A 35 -2.47 7.00 -4.05
CA ILE A 35 -1.92 8.33 -3.69
C ILE A 35 -0.90 8.19 -2.54
N GLY A 36 -1.19 7.36 -1.54
CA GLY A 36 -0.30 7.10 -0.41
C GLY A 36 0.95 6.28 -0.77
N GLU A 37 0.79 5.23 -1.57
CA GLU A 37 1.89 4.37 -2.04
C GLU A 37 2.89 5.16 -2.88
N ASN A 38 2.40 6.03 -3.77
CA ASN A 38 3.23 6.85 -4.63
C ASN A 38 3.77 8.13 -3.94
N HIS A 39 3.74 8.20 -2.61
CA HIS A 39 4.24 9.36 -1.91
C HIS A 39 5.78 9.43 -2.00
N PRO A 40 6.39 10.53 -2.48
CA PRO A 40 7.84 10.62 -2.74
C PRO A 40 8.72 10.48 -1.48
N ILE A 41 8.11 10.57 -0.28
CA ILE A 41 8.81 10.26 0.99
C ILE A 41 9.23 8.80 1.04
N ASN A 42 8.37 7.87 0.58
CA ASN A 42 8.63 6.44 0.69
C ASN A 42 9.95 6.10 -0.01
N ALA A 43 10.15 6.64 -1.22
CA ALA A 43 11.42 6.49 -1.94
C ALA A 43 12.63 7.12 -1.22
N THR A 44 12.43 8.24 -0.52
CA THR A 44 13.52 8.92 0.22
C THR A 44 13.90 8.17 1.49
N ILE A 45 12.90 7.68 2.23
CA ILE A 45 13.11 6.87 3.44
C ILE A 45 13.67 5.50 3.08
N GLN A 46 13.22 4.89 1.98
CA GLN A 46 13.78 3.64 1.50
C GLN A 46 15.25 3.79 1.14
N LYS A 47 15.63 4.85 0.41
CA LYS A 47 17.04 5.19 0.16
C LYS A 47 17.85 5.36 1.45
N LEU A 48 17.29 6.00 2.46
CA LEU A 48 17.95 6.13 3.77
C LEU A 48 18.11 4.78 4.46
N ASN A 49 17.10 3.92 4.41
CA ASN A 49 17.14 2.59 4.99
C ASN A 49 18.18 1.69 4.31
N ASP A 50 18.32 1.82 2.99
CA ASP A 50 19.31 1.11 2.19
C ASP A 50 20.73 1.68 2.38
N THR A 51 20.88 2.87 2.97
CA THR A 51 22.19 3.48 3.26
C THR A 51 22.75 2.92 4.58
N PRO A 52 23.97 2.35 4.59
CA PRO A 52 24.62 1.90 5.81
C PRO A 52 24.99 3.05 6.75
N ASP A 53 24.96 2.80 8.06
CA ASP A 53 25.28 3.83 9.05
C ASP A 53 26.74 4.32 8.96
N ALA A 54 27.67 3.47 8.51
CA ALA A 54 29.06 3.87 8.26
C ALA A 54 29.17 4.93 7.15
N GLU A 55 28.32 4.84 6.14
CA GLU A 55 28.26 5.81 5.07
C GLU A 55 27.60 7.13 5.52
N LEU A 56 26.58 7.04 6.38
CA LEU A 56 26.00 8.22 7.04
C LEU A 56 27.05 8.95 7.90
N ALA A 57 27.84 8.19 8.67
CA ALA A 57 28.92 8.73 9.48
C ALA A 57 30.02 9.38 8.63
N ALA A 58 30.37 8.79 7.48
CA ALA A 58 31.31 9.38 6.53
C ALA A 58 30.81 10.70 5.93
N ARG A 59 29.48 10.87 5.81
CA ARG A 59 28.82 12.13 5.42
C ARG A 59 28.68 13.12 6.59
N GLY A 60 29.09 12.74 7.80
CA GLY A 60 28.97 13.56 9.00
C GLY A 60 27.54 13.68 9.53
N THR A 61 26.64 12.75 9.18
CA THR A 61 25.25 12.73 9.62
C THR A 61 24.93 11.43 10.37
N SER A 62 23.79 11.41 11.07
CA SER A 62 23.22 10.20 11.66
C SER A 62 21.87 9.87 11.04
N ARG A 63 21.43 8.61 11.17
CA ARG A 63 20.11 8.16 10.69
C ARG A 63 18.98 9.06 11.21
N GLU A 64 19.04 9.43 12.48
CA GLU A 64 18.04 10.30 13.10
C GLU A 64 18.09 11.74 12.58
N GLN A 65 19.29 12.29 12.34
CA GLN A 65 19.43 13.63 11.76
C GLN A 65 18.89 13.66 10.34
N GLU A 66 19.13 12.60 9.56
CA GLU A 66 18.66 12.49 8.19
C GLU A 66 17.14 12.30 8.13
N ILE A 67 16.55 11.52 9.03
CA ILE A 67 15.09 11.46 9.21
C ILE A 67 14.55 12.85 9.53
N ARG A 68 15.12 13.54 10.52
CA ARG A 68 14.70 14.91 10.86
C ARG A 68 14.80 15.84 9.66
N ARG A 69 15.87 15.77 8.87
CA ARG A 69 16.04 16.56 7.64
C ARG A 69 14.96 16.27 6.59
N ILE A 70 14.63 14.99 6.37
CA ILE A 70 13.59 14.58 5.41
C ILE A 70 12.21 15.12 5.81
N PHE A 71 11.91 15.20 7.10
CA PHE A 71 10.63 15.66 7.63
C PHE A 71 10.60 17.15 8.03
N ALA A 72 11.74 17.82 8.19
CA ALA A 72 11.84 19.19 8.68
C ALA A 72 11.10 20.22 7.81
N GLY A 73 11.11 20.04 6.48
CA GLY A 73 10.38 20.92 5.55
C GLY A 73 8.87 20.66 5.47
N ARG A 74 8.35 19.70 6.24
CA ARG A 74 6.94 19.26 6.22
C ARG A 74 6.23 19.40 7.56
N MET A 75 6.96 19.59 8.65
CA MET A 75 6.36 19.99 9.93
C MET A 75 6.20 21.51 9.98
N VAL A 76 5.11 21.98 9.38
CA VAL A 76 4.43 23.20 9.83
C VAL A 76 3.02 22.75 10.24
N LEU A 77 2.83 22.54 11.54
CA LEU A 77 1.55 22.65 12.22
C LEU A 77 1.63 23.86 13.13
#